data_AF-A0AA47MWT2-F1
#
_entry.id   AF-A0AA47MWT2-F1
#
_cell.length_a   1.000
_cell.length_b   1.000
_cell.length_c   1.000
_cell.angle_alpha   90.00
_cell.angle_beta   90.00
_cell.angle_gamma   90.00
#
_symmetry.space_group_name_H-M   'P 1'
#
loop_
_entity.id
_entity.type
_entity.pdbx_description
1 polymer ?
#
loop_
_entity_poly.entity_id
_entity_poly.type
_entity_poly.pdbx_seq_one_letter_code
_entity_poly.pdbx_strand_id
1 'polypeptide(L)'
;MHTFYRGTTESILTSCITVWYGGCTASCRKTLQRTVKEAEKIIGAPLLSLQDIYRTRMARKALSIAGDPTHPNHCFLSLLPSGTRIRSLQVRTSRLRDSFIHQAIRMPNSLPALPPLPSLPSAPTYSGH
;
A
#
# COMPACT_ATOMS: atom_id res chain seq x y z
N MET A 1 -2.71 -16.01 -27.18
CA MET A 1 -1.92 -16.37 -25.97
C MET A 1 -1.30 -15.14 -25.28
N HIS A 2 -0.95 -14.06 -26.00
CA HIS A 2 -0.36 -12.83 -25.42
C HIS A 2 -1.27 -12.07 -24.42
N THR A 3 -2.58 -12.07 -24.65
CA THR A 3 -3.57 -11.37 -23.79
C THR A 3 -3.72 -12.02 -22.41
N PHE A 4 -3.60 -13.34 -22.32
CA PHE A 4 -3.70 -14.08 -21.05
C PHE A 4 -2.51 -13.79 -20.14
N TYR A 5 -1.28 -13.85 -20.68
CA TYR A 5 -0.08 -13.53 -19.91
C TYR A 5 -0.05 -12.04 -19.54
N ARG A 6 -0.37 -11.14 -20.48
CA ARG A 6 -0.46 -9.70 -20.19
C ARG A 6 -1.48 -9.40 -19.10
N GLY A 7 -2.70 -9.92 -19.22
CA GLY A 7 -3.77 -9.71 -18.24
C GLY A 7 -3.49 -10.35 -16.88
N THR A 8 -2.87 -11.53 -16.85
CA THR A 8 -2.49 -12.21 -15.59
C THR A 8 -1.34 -11.50 -14.90
N THR A 9 -0.31 -11.09 -15.66
CA THR A 9 0.80 -10.29 -15.13
C THR A 9 0.29 -8.95 -14.63
N GLU A 10 -0.54 -8.23 -15.39
CA GLU A 10 -1.18 -7.00 -14.92
C GLU A 10 -2.04 -7.23 -13.67
N SER A 11 -2.89 -8.26 -13.64
CA SER A 11 -3.76 -8.57 -12.50
C SER A 11 -2.99 -8.93 -11.24
N ILE A 12 -1.97 -9.81 -11.32
CA ILE A 12 -1.14 -10.21 -10.19
C ILE A 12 -0.24 -9.06 -9.71
N LEU A 13 0.37 -8.31 -10.64
CA LEU A 13 1.13 -7.10 -10.32
C LEU A 13 0.26 -6.01 -9.69
N THR A 14 -1.06 -6.06 -9.87
CA THR A 14 -1.96 -5.00 -9.41
C THR A 14 -2.74 -5.37 -8.16
N SER A 15 -3.17 -6.63 -8.03
CA SER A 15 -4.06 -7.11 -6.98
C SER A 15 -3.32 -7.45 -5.68
N CYS A 16 -2.21 -8.19 -5.77
CA CYS A 16 -1.50 -8.74 -4.60
C CYS A 16 -0.11 -8.17 -4.36
N ILE A 17 0.33 -7.14 -5.11
CA ILE A 17 1.65 -6.49 -4.95
C ILE A 17 1.93 -6.00 -3.53
N THR A 18 0.89 -5.62 -2.79
CA THR A 18 1.00 -5.21 -1.38
C THR A 18 1.47 -6.33 -0.44
N VAL A 19 1.33 -7.60 -0.84
CA VAL A 19 1.68 -8.78 -0.05
C VAL A 19 3.09 -9.25 -0.34
N TRP A 20 3.48 -9.32 -1.62
CA TRP A 20 4.76 -9.92 -2.02
C TRP A 20 5.90 -8.92 -2.20
N TYR A 21 5.62 -7.66 -2.56
CA TYR A 21 6.67 -6.69 -2.92
C TYR A 21 7.62 -6.37 -1.77
N GLY A 22 7.10 -6.32 -0.53
CA GLY A 22 7.91 -6.11 0.67
C GLY A 22 8.92 -7.24 0.91
N GLY A 23 8.51 -8.49 0.68
CA GLY A 23 9.36 -9.67 0.84
C GLY A 23 10.30 -9.97 -0.33
N CYS A 24 10.18 -9.27 -1.46
CA CYS A 24 11.06 -9.50 -2.61
C CYS A 24 12.49 -9.03 -2.36
N THR A 25 13.46 -9.78 -2.87
CA THR A 25 14.86 -9.33 -2.91
C THR A 25 15.04 -8.22 -3.94
N ALA A 26 16.15 -7.47 -3.84
CA ALA A 26 16.50 -6.44 -4.81
C ALA A 26 16.66 -7.00 -6.23
N SER A 27 17.16 -8.23 -6.37
CA SER A 27 17.30 -8.91 -7.66
C SER A 27 15.92 -9.20 -8.28
N CYS A 28 14.99 -9.74 -7.51
CA CYS A 28 13.62 -10.00 -7.96
C CYS A 28 12.94 -8.71 -8.45
N ARG A 29 13.03 -7.62 -7.69
CA ARG A 29 12.48 -6.31 -8.10
C ARG A 29 13.09 -5.79 -9.41
N LYS A 30 14.40 -5.95 -9.61
CA LYS A 30 15.07 -5.55 -10.85
C LYS A 30 14.56 -6.33 -12.06
N THR A 31 14.38 -7.65 -11.91
CA THR A 31 13.85 -8.51 -12.98
C THR A 31 12.42 -8.13 -13.35
N LEU A 32 11.56 -7.89 -12.36
CA LEU A 32 10.19 -7.44 -12.59
C LEU A 32 10.13 -6.06 -13.25
N GLN A 33 10.97 -5.11 -12.80
CA GLN A 33 11.05 -3.80 -13.44
C GLN A 33 11.51 -3.88 -14.90
N ARG A 34 12.41 -4.80 -15.25
CA ARG A 34 12.78 -5.04 -16.66
C ARG A 34 11.58 -5.52 -17.47
N THR A 35 10.77 -6.42 -16.91
CA THR A 35 9.53 -6.89 -17.56
C THR A 35 8.56 -5.73 -17.83
N VAL A 36 8.40 -4.82 -16.85
CA VAL A 36 7.60 -3.60 -17.03
C VAL A 36 8.17 -2.72 -18.14
N LYS A 37 9.50 -2.54 -18.20
CA LYS A 37 10.16 -1.76 -19.26
C LYS A 37 9.99 -2.37 -20.66
N GLU A 38 10.06 -3.70 -20.79
CA GLU A 38 9.80 -4.34 -22.07
C GLU A 38 8.34 -4.18 -22.50
N ALA A 39 7.39 -4.29 -21.55
CA ALA A 39 5.98 -4.00 -21.82
C ALA A 39 5.77 -2.53 -22.26
N GLU A 40 6.46 -1.58 -21.62
CA GLU A 40 6.44 -0.16 -21.96
C GLU A 40 6.89 0.07 -23.42
N LYS A 41 8.01 -0.56 -23.83
CA LYS A 41 8.52 -0.49 -25.20
C LYS A 41 7.54 -1.06 -26.23
N ILE A 42 6.90 -2.19 -25.92
CA ILE A 42 5.94 -2.84 -26.81
C ILE A 42 4.68 -1.97 -26.98
N ILE A 43 4.21 -1.37 -25.89
CA ILE A 43 3.00 -0.54 -25.90
C ILE A 43 3.28 0.85 -26.51
N GLY A 44 4.51 1.35 -26.41
CA GLY A 44 4.89 2.68 -26.90
C GLY A 44 4.37 3.82 -26.01
N ALA A 45 4.01 3.54 -24.77
CA ALA A 45 3.51 4.53 -23.80
C ALA A 45 4.16 4.29 -22.42
N PRO A 46 4.42 5.35 -21.63
CA PRO A 46 5.05 5.23 -20.33
C PRO A 46 4.16 4.43 -19.37
N LEU A 47 4.74 3.42 -18.71
CA LEU A 47 4.09 2.64 -17.67
C LEU A 47 4.59 3.09 -16.28
N LEU A 48 3.72 2.98 -15.27
CA LEU A 48 4.14 3.26 -13.89
C LEU A 48 5.25 2.29 -13.46
N SER A 49 6.23 2.81 -12.73
CA SER A 49 7.26 1.97 -12.14
C SER A 49 6.65 0.98 -11.13
N LEU A 50 7.28 -0.18 -10.95
CA LEU A 50 6.82 -1.18 -10.00
C LEU A 50 6.73 -0.62 -8.57
N GLN A 51 7.63 0.31 -8.23
CA GLN A 51 7.66 0.99 -6.95
C GLN A 51 6.46 1.92 -6.78
N ASP A 52 6.08 2.65 -7.83
CA ASP A 52 4.95 3.59 -7.77
C ASP A 52 3.61 2.85 -7.77
N ILE A 53 3.51 1.74 -8.50
CA ILE A 53 2.36 0.83 -8.43
C ILE A 53 2.22 0.32 -6.98
N TYR A 54 3.30 -0.18 -6.40
CA TYR A 54 3.31 -0.66 -5.02
C TYR A 54 2.89 0.43 -4.03
N ARG A 55 3.48 1.63 -4.11
CA ARG A 55 3.16 2.78 -3.24
C ARG A 55 1.70 3.17 -3.34
N THR A 56 1.20 3.34 -4.55
CA THR A 56 -0.18 3.76 -4.82
C THR A 56 -1.18 2.73 -4.27
N ARG A 57 -0.93 1.44 -4.53
CA ARG A 57 -1.78 0.35 -4.03
C ARG A 57 -1.70 0.20 -2.51
N MET A 58 -0.51 0.35 -1.93
CA MET A 58 -0.30 0.30 -0.49
C MET A 58 -1.06 1.42 0.22
N ALA A 59 -0.93 2.66 -0.25
CA ALA A 59 -1.64 3.81 0.28
C ALA A 59 -3.15 3.59 0.20
N ARG A 60 -3.68 3.23 -0.97
CA ARG A 60 -5.12 2.97 -1.16
C ARG A 60 -5.65 1.88 -0.23
N LYS A 61 -4.90 0.80 -0.03
CA LYS A 61 -5.31 -0.30 0.86
C LYS A 61 -5.23 0.11 2.33
N ALA A 62 -4.20 0.85 2.73
CA ALA A 62 -4.09 1.40 4.08
C ALA A 62 -5.25 2.36 4.40
N LEU A 63 -5.58 3.26 3.47
CA LEU A 63 -6.71 4.19 3.58
C LEU A 63 -8.04 3.45 3.67
N SER A 64 -8.24 2.40 2.86
CA SER A 64 -9.45 1.57 2.89
C SER A 64 -9.65 0.86 4.23
N ILE A 65 -8.58 0.37 4.85
CA ILE A 65 -8.65 -0.26 6.18
C ILE A 65 -8.83 0.79 7.28
N ALA A 66 -8.15 1.93 7.17
CA ALA A 66 -8.30 3.03 8.11
C ALA A 66 -9.73 3.62 8.09
N GLY A 67 -10.40 3.59 6.94
CA GLY A 67 -11.80 4.03 6.78
C GLY A 67 -12.85 3.00 7.18
N ASP A 68 -12.48 1.75 7.48
CA ASP A 68 -13.40 0.67 7.86
C ASP A 68 -13.17 0.26 9.33
N PRO A 69 -14.01 0.72 10.27
CA PRO A 69 -13.89 0.37 11.68
C PRO A 69 -14.11 -1.11 11.99
N THR A 70 -14.78 -1.86 11.10
CA THR A 70 -15.05 -3.29 11.28
C THR A 70 -13.88 -4.17 10.89
N HIS A 71 -12.87 -3.60 10.22
CA HIS A 71 -11.73 -4.33 9.74
C HIS A 71 -10.80 -4.73 10.90
N PRO A 72 -10.29 -5.99 10.96
CA PRO A 72 -9.47 -6.47 12.07
C PRO A 72 -8.16 -5.69 12.25
N ASN A 73 -7.64 -5.12 11.17
CA ASN A 73 -6.41 -4.32 11.19
C ASN A 73 -6.65 -2.81 11.34
N HIS A 74 -7.89 -2.36 11.58
CA HIS A 74 -8.23 -0.94 11.73
C HIS A 74 -7.41 -0.28 12.85
N CYS A 75 -7.27 -0.95 13.99
CA CYS A 75 -6.53 -0.45 15.15
C CYS A 75 -5.04 -0.18 14.88
N PHE A 76 -4.44 -0.85 13.89
CA PHE A 76 -3.04 -0.63 13.50
C PHE A 76 -2.87 0.57 12.55
N LEU A 77 -3.94 0.95 11.86
CA LEU A 77 -3.95 2.03 10.88
C LEU A 77 -4.73 3.27 11.37
N SER A 78 -5.11 3.28 12.65
CA SER A 78 -5.73 4.43 13.29
C SER A 78 -4.77 5.62 13.34
N LEU A 79 -5.28 6.79 12.98
CA LEU A 79 -4.55 8.04 13.12
C LEU A 79 -4.38 8.44 14.59
N LEU A 80 -3.28 9.12 14.89
CA LEU A 80 -3.12 9.85 16.14
C LEU A 80 -4.17 10.97 16.23
N PRO A 81 -4.45 11.49 17.45
CA PRO A 81 -5.41 12.59 17.64
C PRO A 81 -5.14 13.83 16.79
N SER A 82 -3.89 14.03 16.35
CA SER A 82 -3.53 15.12 15.43
C SER A 82 -4.06 14.94 14.00
N GLY A 83 -4.59 13.76 13.65
CA GLY A 83 -5.11 13.43 12.31
C GLY A 83 -4.03 13.26 11.23
N THR A 84 -2.75 13.43 11.57
CA THR A 84 -1.66 13.55 10.58
C THR A 84 -0.77 12.33 10.45
N ARG A 85 -0.75 11.45 11.46
CA ARG A 85 0.20 10.32 11.52
C ARG A 85 -0.47 9.08 12.05
N ILE A 86 -0.02 7.92 11.59
CA ILE A 86 -0.41 6.60 12.11
C ILE A 86 0.60 6.20 13.19
N ARG A 87 0.16 5.52 14.26
CA ARG A 87 1.07 5.04 15.31
C ARG A 87 2.10 4.07 14.71
N SER A 88 3.39 4.38 14.89
CA SER A 88 4.47 3.52 14.40
C SER A 88 4.54 2.21 15.18
N LEU A 89 4.91 1.13 14.48
CA LEU A 89 5.15 -0.18 15.07
C LEU A 89 6.66 -0.41 15.19
N GLN A 90 7.14 -0.80 16.36
CA GLN A 90 8.53 -1.20 16.52
C GLN A 90 8.77 -2.53 15.81
N VAL A 91 9.85 -2.62 15.03
CA VAL A 91 10.19 -3.83 14.28
C VAL A 91 11.53 -4.39 14.73
N ARG A 92 11.53 -5.70 15.03
CA ARG A 92 12.74 -6.45 15.43
C ARG A 92 13.22 -7.45 14.36
N THR A 93 12.40 -7.78 13.37
CA THR A 93 12.72 -8.77 12.33
C THR A 93 12.49 -8.20 10.93
N SER A 94 13.28 -8.66 9.94
CA SER A 94 13.06 -8.34 8.52
C SER A 94 11.66 -8.75 8.07
N ARG A 95 11.21 -9.95 8.46
CA ARG A 95 9.87 -10.46 8.14
C ARG A 95 8.75 -9.49 8.51
N LEU A 96 8.76 -8.92 9.72
CA LEU A 96 7.75 -7.93 10.11
C LEU A 96 7.97 -6.60 9.38
N ARG A 97 9.23 -6.18 9.19
CA ARG A 97 9.58 -4.95 8.46
C ARG A 97 8.98 -4.93 7.06
N ASP A 98 9.03 -6.08 6.42
CA ASP A 98 8.69 -6.30 5.02
C ASP A 98 7.23 -6.75 4.85
N SER A 99 6.51 -6.93 5.96
CA SER A 99 5.09 -7.26 5.96
C SER A 99 4.20 -6.08 5.53
N PHE A 100 3.00 -6.42 5.08
CA PHE A 100 1.97 -5.45 4.73
C PHE A 100 1.71 -4.43 5.85
N ILE A 101 1.47 -4.89 7.08
CA ILE A 101 1.04 -4.03 8.20
C ILE A 101 2.09 -2.95 8.49
N HIS A 102 3.37 -3.34 8.55
CA HIS A 102 4.42 -2.38 8.83
C HIS A 102 4.63 -1.38 7.68
N GLN A 103 4.59 -1.85 6.42
CA GLN A 103 4.74 -0.99 5.26
C GLN A 103 3.54 -0.03 5.09
N ALA A 104 2.32 -0.50 5.39
CA ALA A 104 1.10 0.29 5.39
C ALA A 104 1.12 1.42 6.44
N ILE A 105 1.85 1.26 7.54
CA ILE A 105 2.06 2.32 8.55
C ILE A 105 3.20 3.26 8.14
N ARG A 106 4.32 2.70 7.65
CA ARG A 106 5.56 3.45 7.41
C ARG A 106 5.49 4.35 6.18
N MET A 107 4.90 3.86 5.08
CA MET A 107 4.85 4.62 3.83
C MET A 107 4.05 5.91 3.98
N PRO A 108 2.83 5.91 4.56
CA PRO A 108 2.06 7.12 4.72
C PRO A 108 2.70 8.11 5.71
N ASN A 109 3.31 7.61 6.80
CA ASN A 109 4.03 8.43 7.78
C ASN A 109 5.30 9.12 7.24
N SER A 110 5.80 8.69 6.08
CA SER A 110 6.97 9.31 5.44
C SER A 110 6.60 10.48 4.51
N LEU A 111 5.30 10.76 4.34
CA LEU A 111 4.81 11.89 3.54
C LEU A 111 4.65 13.13 4.45
N PRO A 112 4.98 14.35 3.97
CA PRO A 112 4.87 15.59 4.76
C PRO A 112 3.45 15.87 5.26
N ALA A 113 2.44 15.41 4.51
CA ALA A 113 1.05 15.36 4.89
C ALA A 113 0.44 14.09 4.31
N LEU A 114 -0.30 13.32 5.13
CA LEU A 114 -1.21 12.32 4.60
C LEU A 114 -2.24 13.04 3.73
N PRO A 115 -2.57 12.54 2.51
CA PRO A 115 -3.72 13.07 1.81
C PRO A 115 -4.92 13.01 2.77
N PRO A 116 -5.80 14.04 2.79
CA PRO A 116 -6.95 14.04 3.67
C PRO A 116 -7.69 12.73 3.47
N LEU A 117 -7.73 11.89 4.51
CA LEU A 117 -8.63 10.76 4.52
C LEU A 117 -10.04 11.34 4.30
N PRO A 118 -10.92 10.66 3.53
CA PRO A 118 -12.35 10.97 3.56
C PRO A 118 -12.72 11.03 5.04
N SER A 119 -13.16 12.20 5.49
CA SER A 119 -13.41 12.49 6.89
C SER A 119 -14.19 11.32 7.50
N LEU A 120 -13.54 10.62 8.43
CA LEU A 120 -14.19 9.59 9.23
C LEU A 120 -15.44 10.25 9.84
N PRO A 121 -16.63 9.64 9.75
CA PRO A 121 -17.79 10.19 10.46
C PRO A 121 -17.41 10.30 11.94
N SER A 122 -17.45 11.53 12.44
CA SER A 122 -17.20 11.87 13.85
C SER A 122 -17.95 10.88 14.73
N ALA A 123 -17.23 10.24 15.65
CA ALA A 123 -17.84 9.35 16.65
C ALA A 123 -19.00 10.08 17.35
N PRO A 124 -20.13 9.40 17.61
CA PRO A 124 -21.22 10.02 18.33
C PRO A 124 -20.73 10.37 19.74
N THR A 125 -20.73 11.66 20.03
CA THR A 125 -20.51 12.20 21.37
C THR A 125 -21.64 11.67 22.26
N TYR A 126 -21.36 10.64 23.06
CA TYR A 126 -22.25 10.24 24.14
C TYR A 126 -22.17 11.31 25.24
N SER A 127 -23.03 12.31 25.12
CA SER A 127 -23.34 13.27 26.18
C SER A 127 -24.31 12.59 27.15
N GLY A 128 -23.79 11.96 28.20
CA GLY A 128 -24.59 11.50 29.33
C GLY A 128 -24.90 12.68 30.25
N HIS A 129 -26.17 13.09 30.26
CA HIS A 129 -26.82 13.75 31.40
C HIS A 129 -27.30 12.69 32.39
#